data_AF-A0A563DPS1-F1
#
_entry.id   AF-A0A563DPS1-F1
#
_cell.length_a   1.000
_cell.length_b   1.000
_cell.length_c   1.000
_cell.angle_alpha   90.00
_cell.angle_beta   90.00
_cell.angle_gamma   90.00
#
_symmetry.space_group_name_H-M   'P 1'
#
loop_
_entity.id
_entity.type
_entity.pdbx_description
1 polymer ?
#
loop_
_entity_poly.entity_id
_entity_poly.type
_entity_poly.pdbx_seq_one_letter_code
_entity_poly.pdbx_strand_id
1 'polypeptide(L)'
;MNDPTMSRPLGPYGKLCVPVPPENRLDVDLAPFLAAAHVSLRRRSGSPAAALLAKDAETVEVGIGDTFAVGRHDPTAFLILAALFYRLPKACRRRAVFALAMTTSHPDVFWTKQNWIPSQVSATVRKRLRWTESDIAALLGEIDENGIDRGSIGQAVFHVLDLDQDLRRKLSRAALDPSLPDPARFWAAAILLYLARGSAPEVLDNLIEADRKSGNEDVLFSVAHHLEEVEHFDYLIQSTADFGYVSLF
;
A
#
# COMPACT_ATOMS: atom_id res chain seq x y z
N MET A 1 -49.08 -11.62 -32.16
CA MET A 1 -47.99 -10.90 -32.86
C MET A 1 -47.46 -9.89 -31.85
N ASN A 2 -46.44 -10.26 -31.08
CA ASN A 2 -45.88 -9.42 -30.02
C ASN A 2 -44.59 -8.82 -30.53
N ASP A 3 -44.49 -7.50 -30.47
CA ASP A 3 -43.34 -6.71 -30.90
C ASP A 3 -42.19 -6.80 -29.87
N PRO A 4 -41.03 -7.39 -30.22
CA PRO A 4 -39.94 -7.64 -29.28
C PRO A 4 -38.84 -6.57 -29.40
N THR A 5 -39.20 -5.29 -29.27
CA THR A 5 -38.20 -4.20 -29.26
C THR A 5 -38.50 -3.15 -28.18
N MET A 6 -38.77 -3.57 -26.94
CA MET A 6 -38.60 -2.65 -25.81
C MET A 6 -37.11 -2.35 -25.63
N SER A 7 -36.68 -1.18 -26.10
CA SER A 7 -35.34 -0.64 -25.84
C SER A 7 -35.09 -0.66 -24.33
N ARG A 8 -34.17 -1.52 -23.89
CA ARG A 8 -33.78 -1.56 -22.47
C ARG A 8 -33.25 -0.17 -22.09
N PRO A 9 -33.75 0.44 -20.99
CA PRO A 9 -33.30 1.76 -20.59
C PRO A 9 -31.79 1.71 -20.33
N LEU A 10 -31.06 2.59 -21.03
CA LEU A 10 -29.64 2.79 -20.82
C LEU A 10 -29.47 3.48 -19.46
N GLY A 11 -28.57 2.96 -18.63
CA GLY A 11 -28.22 3.62 -17.37
C GLY A 11 -27.47 4.93 -17.60
N PRO A 12 -27.12 5.66 -16.52
CA PRO A 12 -26.47 6.98 -16.57
C PRO A 12 -25.11 7.03 -17.31
N TYR A 13 -24.63 5.90 -17.82
CA TYR A 13 -23.37 5.75 -18.54
C TYR A 13 -23.52 5.04 -19.91
N GLY A 14 -24.73 4.98 -20.47
CA GLY A 14 -24.95 4.40 -21.81
C GLY A 14 -24.75 2.87 -21.87
N LYS A 15 -24.73 2.19 -20.72
CA LYS A 15 -24.65 0.73 -20.62
C LYS A 15 -26.01 0.14 -20.24
N LEU A 16 -26.25 -1.09 -20.66
CA LEU A 16 -27.38 -1.90 -20.21
C LEU A 16 -27.27 -2.07 -18.69
N CYS A 17 -28.13 -1.39 -17.94
CA CYS A 17 -28.22 -1.57 -16.49
C CYS A 17 -29.35 -2.54 -16.17
N VAL A 18 -29.11 -3.43 -15.20
CA VAL A 18 -30.19 -4.18 -14.57
C VAL A 18 -30.99 -3.19 -13.74
N PRO A 19 -32.29 -2.98 -14.01
CA PRO A 19 -33.10 -2.06 -13.21
C PRO A 19 -33.14 -2.57 -11.76
N VAL A 20 -32.75 -1.72 -10.82
CA VAL A 20 -32.86 -2.02 -9.39
C VAL A 20 -34.35 -2.05 -9.03
N PRO A 21 -34.87 -3.18 -8.51
CA PRO A 21 -36.26 -3.29 -8.09
C PRO A 21 -36.63 -2.18 -7.10
N PRO A 22 -37.84 -1.59 -7.19
CA PRO A 22 -38.27 -0.50 -6.30
C PRO A 22 -38.05 -0.79 -4.81
N GLU A 23 -38.28 -2.02 -4.38
CA GLU A 23 -38.08 -2.51 -3.01
C GLU A 23 -36.62 -2.53 -2.55
N ASN A 24 -35.66 -2.51 -3.50
CA ASN A 24 -34.22 -2.45 -3.24
C ASN A 24 -33.65 -1.04 -3.42
N ARG A 25 -34.49 -0.06 -3.77
CA ARG A 25 -34.09 1.34 -3.82
C ARG A 25 -34.10 1.86 -2.39
N LEU A 26 -32.96 2.36 -1.92
CA LEU A 26 -32.92 3.18 -0.72
C LEU A 26 -33.71 4.46 -0.99
N ASP A 27 -34.98 4.47 -0.57
CA ASP A 27 -35.90 5.62 -0.64
C ASP A 27 -35.59 6.59 0.50
N VAL A 28 -34.31 6.92 0.62
CA VAL A 28 -33.76 7.79 1.65
C VAL A 28 -33.40 9.09 0.97
N ASP A 29 -33.90 10.20 1.49
CA ASP A 29 -33.41 11.51 1.09
C ASP A 29 -31.90 11.55 1.39
N LEU A 30 -31.12 11.47 0.31
CA LEU A 30 -29.70 11.21 0.39
C LEU A 30 -28.98 12.34 1.10
N ALA A 31 -29.45 13.59 0.94
CA ALA A 31 -28.78 14.75 1.51
C ALA A 31 -28.92 14.82 3.04
N PRO A 32 -30.13 14.73 3.65
CA PRO A 32 -30.30 14.60 5.09
C PRO A 32 -29.63 13.36 5.67
N PHE A 33 -29.67 12.22 4.97
CA PHE A 33 -29.00 11.01 5.43
C PHE A 33 -27.49 11.16 5.45
N LEU A 34 -26.87 11.67 4.38
CA LEU A 34 -25.43 11.92 4.34
C LEU A 34 -25.02 12.97 5.38
N ALA A 35 -25.82 14.01 5.59
CA ALA A 35 -25.60 15.00 6.65
C ALA A 35 -25.67 14.36 8.05
N ALA A 36 -26.69 13.55 8.32
CA ALA A 36 -26.86 12.84 9.58
C ALA A 36 -25.77 11.77 9.78
N ALA A 37 -25.35 11.07 8.73
CA ALA A 37 -24.25 10.12 8.74
C ALA A 37 -22.92 10.84 9.02
N HIS A 38 -22.63 11.96 8.37
CA HIS A 38 -21.44 12.78 8.67
C HIS A 38 -21.45 13.29 10.12
N VAL A 39 -22.59 13.74 10.63
CA VAL A 39 -22.72 14.20 12.04
C VAL A 39 -22.58 13.02 12.99
N SER A 40 -23.20 11.88 12.70
CA SER A 40 -23.14 10.66 13.50
C SER A 40 -21.73 10.07 13.51
N LEU A 41 -21.05 10.04 12.35
CA LEU A 41 -19.66 9.65 12.23
C LEU A 41 -18.80 10.62 13.06
N ARG A 42 -18.85 11.93 12.83
CA ARG A 42 -18.11 12.93 13.65
C ARG A 42 -18.40 12.84 15.17
N ARG A 43 -19.57 12.34 15.58
CA ARG A 43 -19.96 12.16 16.99
C ARG A 43 -19.62 10.78 17.57
N ARG A 44 -19.60 9.71 16.75
CA ARG A 44 -19.43 8.31 17.15
C ARG A 44 -18.06 7.74 16.83
N SER A 45 -17.46 8.13 15.71
CA SER A 45 -16.02 8.01 15.57
C SER A 45 -15.46 8.98 16.61
N GLY A 46 -14.89 8.46 17.70
CA GLY A 46 -13.91 9.23 18.45
C GLY A 46 -12.85 9.79 17.48
N SER A 47 -11.88 10.55 17.98
CA SER A 47 -10.69 10.84 17.18
C SER A 47 -10.23 9.53 16.50
N PRO A 48 -10.04 9.46 15.16
CA PRO A 48 -9.54 8.24 14.51
C PRO A 48 -8.30 7.69 15.22
N ALA A 49 -7.50 8.58 15.83
CA ALA A 49 -6.42 8.22 16.74
C ALA A 49 -6.86 7.34 17.93
N ALA A 50 -7.98 7.65 18.57
CA ALA A 50 -8.51 6.88 19.69
C ALA A 50 -8.88 5.44 19.30
N ALA A 51 -9.50 5.25 18.13
CA ALA A 51 -9.81 3.91 17.62
C ALA A 51 -8.53 3.14 17.24
N LEU A 52 -7.56 3.81 16.60
CA LEU A 52 -6.25 3.23 16.27
C LEU A 52 -5.40 2.87 17.49
N LEU A 53 -5.69 3.45 18.65
CA LEU A 53 -5.05 3.16 19.94
C LEU A 53 -5.84 2.17 20.81
N ALA A 54 -6.94 1.61 20.30
CA ALA A 54 -7.70 0.60 21.01
C ALA A 54 -6.89 -0.69 21.20
N LYS A 55 -7.27 -1.48 22.22
CA LYS A 55 -6.59 -2.74 22.54
C LYS A 55 -7.10 -3.92 21.72
N ASP A 56 -8.35 -3.89 21.31
CA ASP A 56 -8.99 -4.93 20.50
C ASP A 56 -8.82 -4.64 19.00
N ALA A 57 -8.58 -5.71 18.23
CA ALA A 57 -8.33 -5.62 16.80
C ALA A 57 -9.54 -5.10 16.02
N GLU A 58 -10.76 -5.43 16.46
CA GLU A 58 -12.00 -5.01 15.78
C GLU A 58 -12.15 -3.48 15.77
N THR A 59 -11.95 -2.82 16.91
CA THR A 59 -11.98 -1.36 16.99
C THR A 59 -10.85 -0.71 16.19
N VAL A 60 -9.65 -1.31 16.18
CA VAL A 60 -8.53 -0.82 15.36
C VAL A 60 -8.87 -0.91 13.87
N GLU A 61 -9.49 -2.00 13.41
CA GLU A 61 -9.92 -2.15 12.03
C GLU A 61 -10.96 -1.12 11.62
N VAL A 62 -11.90 -0.79 12.52
CA VAL A 62 -12.84 0.32 12.31
C VAL A 62 -12.08 1.65 12.18
N GLY A 63 -11.09 1.91 13.04
CA GLY A 63 -10.25 3.11 12.95
C GLY A 63 -9.45 3.23 11.65
N ILE A 64 -8.95 2.11 11.13
CA ILE A 64 -8.29 2.04 9.81
C ILE A 64 -9.31 2.34 8.70
N GLY A 65 -10.51 1.76 8.78
CA GLY A 65 -11.61 2.04 7.86
C GLY A 65 -12.00 3.53 7.86
N ASP A 66 -12.14 4.13 9.03
CA ASP A 66 -12.50 5.54 9.21
C ASP A 66 -11.42 6.50 8.72
N THR A 67 -10.15 6.11 8.82
CA THR A 67 -9.02 6.86 8.24
C THR A 67 -9.24 7.12 6.76
N PHE A 68 -9.74 6.12 6.03
CA PHE A 68 -10.09 6.26 4.63
C PHE A 68 -11.49 6.87 4.42
N ALA A 69 -12.52 6.31 5.05
CA ALA A 69 -13.91 6.68 4.77
C ALA A 69 -14.24 8.13 5.17
N VAL A 70 -13.81 8.54 6.36
CA VAL A 70 -14.07 9.87 6.94
C VAL A 70 -12.85 10.78 6.79
N GLY A 71 -11.65 10.22 6.98
CA GLY A 71 -10.39 10.95 6.99
C GLY A 71 -9.79 11.28 5.62
N ARG A 72 -10.36 10.79 4.49
CA ARG A 72 -9.78 10.99 3.14
C ARG A 72 -9.49 12.43 2.72
N HIS A 73 -10.15 13.42 3.33
CA HIS A 73 -9.95 14.84 3.04
C HIS A 73 -8.97 15.54 4.00
N ASP A 74 -8.44 14.82 4.99
CA ASP A 74 -7.50 15.34 5.99
C ASP A 74 -6.24 14.45 6.02
N PRO A 75 -5.06 14.97 5.63
CA PRO A 75 -3.82 14.19 5.66
C PRO A 75 -3.44 13.73 7.08
N THR A 76 -3.94 14.38 8.13
CA THR A 76 -3.66 14.04 9.52
C THR A 76 -4.09 12.61 9.85
N ALA A 77 -5.20 12.13 9.30
CA ALA A 77 -5.69 10.78 9.56
C ALA A 77 -4.70 9.70 9.08
N PHE A 78 -4.19 9.83 7.85
CA PHE A 78 -3.18 8.92 7.30
C PHE A 78 -1.83 9.05 8.00
N LEU A 79 -1.43 10.27 8.40
CA LEU A 79 -0.19 10.47 9.15
C LEU A 79 -0.24 9.82 10.53
N ILE A 80 -1.39 9.84 11.22
CA ILE A 80 -1.59 9.13 12.48
C ILE A 80 -1.54 7.62 12.25
N LEU A 81 -2.23 7.10 11.22
CA LEU A 81 -2.17 5.69 10.86
C LEU A 81 -0.73 5.23 10.58
N ALA A 82 0.03 6.00 9.81
CA ALA A 82 1.43 5.73 9.54
C ALA A 82 2.28 5.76 10.83
N ALA A 83 2.12 6.79 11.68
CA ALA A 83 2.87 6.93 12.92
C ALA A 83 2.59 5.81 13.95
N LEU A 84 1.46 5.12 13.81
CA LEU A 84 1.09 3.99 14.67
C LEU A 84 1.33 2.63 14.01
N PHE A 85 1.80 2.57 12.77
CA PHE A 85 1.82 1.35 11.96
C PHE A 85 2.49 0.16 12.67
N TYR A 86 3.73 0.31 13.15
CA TYR A 86 4.42 -0.75 13.90
C TYR A 86 3.66 -1.20 15.15
N ARG A 87 2.91 -0.29 15.79
CA ARG A 87 2.15 -0.57 17.03
C ARG A 87 0.78 -1.20 16.78
N LEU A 88 0.31 -1.24 15.53
CA LEU A 88 -0.95 -1.90 15.21
C LEU A 88 -0.84 -3.41 15.48
N PRO A 89 -1.92 -4.06 15.93
CA PRO A 89 -1.99 -5.52 15.98
C PRO A 89 -1.63 -6.10 14.61
N LYS A 90 -0.83 -7.19 14.59
CA LYS A 90 -0.36 -7.80 13.33
C LYS A 90 -1.50 -8.11 12.36
N ALA A 91 -2.64 -8.61 12.87
CA ALA A 91 -3.83 -8.90 12.07
C ALA A 91 -4.39 -7.69 11.31
N CYS A 92 -4.16 -6.46 11.80
CA CYS A 92 -4.69 -5.23 11.20
C CYS A 92 -3.72 -4.57 10.21
N ARG A 93 -2.43 -4.96 10.19
CA ARG A 93 -1.39 -4.26 9.44
C ARG A 93 -1.61 -4.30 7.93
N ARG A 94 -1.98 -5.46 7.36
CA ARG A 94 -2.32 -5.55 5.93
C ARG A 94 -3.44 -4.58 5.54
N ARG A 95 -4.46 -4.44 6.38
CA ARG A 95 -5.55 -3.48 6.16
C ARG A 95 -5.05 -2.03 6.23
N ALA A 96 -4.14 -1.73 7.15
CA ALA A 96 -3.48 -0.42 7.22
C ALA A 96 -2.60 -0.13 6.00
N VAL A 97 -1.87 -1.12 5.47
CA VAL A 97 -1.11 -1.00 4.22
C VAL A 97 -2.04 -0.60 3.08
N PHE A 98 -3.15 -1.30 2.88
CA PHE A 98 -4.11 -0.94 1.82
C PHE A 98 -4.70 0.46 2.03
N ALA A 99 -5.04 0.83 3.26
CA ALA A 99 -5.55 2.18 3.55
C ALA A 99 -4.51 3.28 3.23
N LEU A 100 -3.24 3.06 3.57
CA LEU A 100 -2.15 3.98 3.25
C LEU A 100 -1.83 4.01 1.75
N ALA A 101 -1.93 2.87 1.06
CA ALA A 101 -1.72 2.76 -0.38
C ALA A 101 -2.70 3.65 -1.16
N MET A 102 -3.89 3.95 -0.60
CA MET A 102 -4.83 4.92 -1.16
C MET A 102 -4.28 6.35 -1.24
N THR A 103 -3.21 6.67 -0.51
CA THR A 103 -2.55 7.99 -0.60
C THR A 103 -1.46 8.03 -1.68
N THR A 104 -1.19 6.91 -2.34
CA THR A 104 -0.11 6.73 -3.32
C THR A 104 -0.67 6.66 -4.75
N SER A 105 0.22 6.57 -5.74
CA SER A 105 -0.14 6.30 -7.15
C SER A 105 -0.28 4.81 -7.44
N HIS A 106 -0.83 4.03 -6.50
CA HIS A 106 -0.98 2.57 -6.63
C HIS A 106 -1.75 2.21 -7.92
N PRO A 107 -1.20 1.39 -8.82
CA PRO A 107 -1.76 1.19 -10.17
C PRO A 107 -3.06 0.38 -10.16
N ASP A 108 -3.25 -0.50 -9.18
CA ASP A 108 -4.45 -1.34 -9.09
C ASP A 108 -5.60 -0.71 -8.30
N VAL A 109 -5.48 0.56 -7.92
CA VAL A 109 -6.62 1.29 -7.36
C VAL A 109 -7.45 1.89 -8.50
N PHE A 110 -8.68 1.40 -8.66
CA PHE A 110 -9.62 2.00 -9.60
C PHE A 110 -10.20 3.30 -9.02
N TRP A 111 -9.60 4.43 -9.40
CA TRP A 111 -10.00 5.75 -8.91
C TRP A 111 -11.35 6.19 -9.51
N THR A 112 -12.26 6.55 -8.61
CA THR A 112 -13.60 7.07 -8.89
C THR A 112 -13.85 8.30 -8.03
N LYS A 113 -14.90 9.08 -8.30
CA LYS A 113 -15.27 10.21 -7.45
C LYS A 113 -15.59 9.79 -6.00
N GLN A 114 -15.97 8.52 -5.79
CA GLN A 114 -16.39 7.99 -4.49
C GLN A 114 -15.23 7.49 -3.62
N ASN A 115 -14.06 7.19 -4.17
CA ASN A 115 -12.87 6.73 -3.43
C ASN A 115 -11.64 7.63 -3.67
N TRP A 116 -11.86 8.81 -4.26
CA TRP A 116 -10.83 9.79 -4.57
C TRP A 116 -10.20 10.38 -3.29
N ILE A 117 -8.89 10.20 -3.12
CA ILE A 117 -8.10 11.00 -2.20
C ILE A 117 -7.70 12.30 -2.92
N PRO A 118 -8.01 13.49 -2.38
CA PRO A 118 -7.57 14.74 -3.00
C PRO A 118 -6.05 14.79 -3.13
N SER A 119 -5.54 15.27 -4.27
CA SER A 119 -4.09 15.32 -4.54
C SER A 119 -3.30 16.08 -3.48
N GLN A 120 -3.88 17.12 -2.86
CA GLN A 120 -3.28 17.86 -1.75
C GLN A 120 -3.04 16.98 -0.51
N VAL A 121 -3.92 16.01 -0.25
CA VAL A 121 -3.79 15.07 0.86
C VAL A 121 -2.59 14.15 0.60
N SER A 122 -2.55 13.48 -0.56
CA SER A 122 -1.42 12.63 -0.98
C SER A 122 -0.08 13.39 -0.97
N ALA A 123 -0.06 14.61 -1.52
CA ALA A 123 1.14 15.45 -1.52
C ALA A 123 1.60 15.81 -0.09
N THR A 124 0.65 16.09 0.82
CA THR A 124 0.97 16.38 2.22
C THR A 124 1.50 15.16 2.95
N VAL A 125 0.91 13.98 2.73
CA VAL A 125 1.38 12.71 3.28
C VAL A 125 2.81 12.43 2.79
N ARG A 126 3.06 12.42 1.48
CA ARG A 126 4.41 12.22 0.90
C ARG A 126 5.44 13.25 1.38
N LYS A 127 5.01 14.48 1.66
CA LYS A 127 5.93 15.51 2.19
C LYS A 127 6.32 15.22 3.64
N ARG A 128 5.38 14.78 4.48
CA ARG A 128 5.55 14.74 5.95
C ARG A 128 5.88 13.36 6.52
N LEU A 129 5.42 12.30 5.87
CA LEU A 129 5.58 10.94 6.36
C LEU A 129 7.06 10.53 6.31
N ARG A 130 7.55 9.96 7.41
CA ARG A 130 8.87 9.38 7.53
C ARG A 130 8.74 8.10 8.32
N TRP A 131 9.17 6.99 7.74
CA TRP A 131 9.15 5.69 8.40
C TRP A 131 10.28 5.58 9.41
N THR A 132 9.99 5.03 10.59
CA THR A 132 11.05 4.57 11.49
C THR A 132 11.62 3.24 10.98
N GLU A 133 12.75 2.80 11.53
CA GLU A 133 13.31 1.47 11.20
C GLU A 133 12.34 0.35 11.58
N SER A 134 11.65 0.49 12.72
CA SER A 134 10.63 -0.46 13.16
C SER A 134 9.44 -0.50 12.21
N ASP A 135 9.00 0.63 11.66
CA ASP A 135 7.92 0.65 10.67
C ASP A 135 8.34 -0.02 9.37
N ILE A 136 9.57 0.23 8.88
CA ILE A 136 10.11 -0.43 7.69
C ILE A 136 10.17 -1.93 7.89
N ALA A 137 10.72 -2.40 9.01
CA ALA A 137 10.77 -3.83 9.32
C ALA A 137 9.37 -4.44 9.39
N ALA A 138 8.39 -3.75 10.00
CA ALA A 138 7.01 -4.22 10.04
C ALA A 138 6.38 -4.26 8.64
N LEU A 139 6.58 -3.25 7.80
CA LEU A 139 6.07 -3.18 6.43
C LEU A 139 6.64 -4.32 5.58
N LEU A 140 7.96 -4.51 5.61
CA LEU A 140 8.64 -5.59 4.90
C LEU A 140 8.18 -6.98 5.36
N GLY A 141 7.87 -7.12 6.66
CA GLY A 141 7.32 -8.34 7.23
C GLY A 141 5.87 -8.66 6.81
N GLU A 142 5.17 -7.75 6.12
CA GLU A 142 3.84 -8.03 5.55
C GLU A 142 3.91 -8.62 4.13
N ILE A 143 5.08 -8.55 3.47
CA ILE A 143 5.32 -9.14 2.15
C ILE A 143 5.33 -10.67 2.31
N ASP A 144 4.46 -11.34 1.55
CA ASP A 144 4.35 -12.80 1.56
C ASP A 144 5.08 -13.43 0.38
N GLU A 145 4.86 -14.73 0.18
CA GLU A 145 5.51 -15.53 -0.87
C GLU A 145 5.24 -15.01 -2.30
N ASN A 146 4.19 -14.21 -2.51
CA ASN A 146 3.89 -13.58 -3.81
C ASN A 146 4.69 -12.30 -4.05
N GLY A 147 5.70 -12.03 -3.22
CA GLY A 147 6.62 -10.91 -3.38
C GLY A 147 5.93 -9.57 -3.60
N ILE A 148 6.45 -8.78 -4.53
CA ILE A 148 5.91 -7.44 -4.86
C ILE A 148 5.17 -7.45 -6.21
N ASP A 149 4.68 -8.62 -6.61
CA ASP A 149 3.97 -8.89 -7.85
C ASP A 149 2.67 -8.09 -7.95
N ARG A 150 2.17 -7.88 -9.17
CA ARG A 150 0.94 -7.12 -9.37
C ARG A 150 -0.25 -7.79 -8.68
N GLY A 151 -1.00 -7.01 -7.89
CA GLY A 151 -2.13 -7.49 -7.09
C GLY A 151 -1.75 -8.11 -5.76
N SER A 152 -0.45 -8.27 -5.46
CA SER A 152 0.03 -8.80 -4.18
C SER A 152 -0.02 -7.75 -3.07
N ILE A 153 0.07 -8.20 -1.81
CA ILE A 153 0.27 -7.30 -0.68
C ILE A 153 1.62 -6.58 -0.76
N GLY A 154 2.66 -7.21 -1.31
CA GLY A 154 3.98 -6.60 -1.41
C GLY A 154 4.04 -5.43 -2.39
N GLN A 155 3.24 -5.44 -3.45
CA GLN A 155 3.08 -4.28 -4.32
C GLN A 155 2.52 -3.07 -3.53
N ALA A 156 1.52 -3.30 -2.68
CA ALA A 156 0.97 -2.26 -1.82
C ALA A 156 2.00 -1.77 -0.79
N VAL A 157 2.76 -2.68 -0.18
CA VAL A 157 3.88 -2.35 0.72
C VAL A 157 4.92 -1.48 0.02
N PHE A 158 5.34 -1.83 -1.21
CA PHE A 158 6.29 -1.06 -2.00
C PHE A 158 5.82 0.39 -2.18
N HIS A 159 4.56 0.60 -2.59
CA HIS A 159 4.02 1.94 -2.78
C HIS A 159 3.90 2.74 -1.48
N VAL A 160 3.58 2.08 -0.37
CA VAL A 160 3.52 2.71 0.96
C VAL A 160 4.92 3.08 1.46
N LEU A 161 5.93 2.26 1.20
CA LEU A 161 7.33 2.56 1.48
C LEU A 161 7.81 3.78 0.67
N ASP A 162 7.44 3.91 -0.61
CA ASP A 162 7.82 5.03 -1.50
C ASP A 162 7.26 6.40 -1.05
N LEU A 163 6.39 6.45 -0.05
CA LEU A 163 6.00 7.71 0.59
C LEU A 163 7.17 8.39 1.30
N ASP A 164 8.20 7.65 1.70
CA ASP A 164 9.37 8.19 2.39
C ASP A 164 10.47 8.64 1.42
N GLN A 165 10.84 9.92 1.49
CA GLN A 165 11.86 10.52 0.64
C GLN A 165 13.28 9.96 0.90
N ASP A 166 13.51 9.38 2.07
CA ASP A 166 14.79 8.78 2.45
C ASP A 166 14.79 7.24 2.27
N LEU A 167 13.80 6.68 1.56
CA LEU A 167 13.58 5.24 1.47
C LEU A 167 14.85 4.46 1.10
N ARG A 168 15.57 4.86 0.04
CA ARG A 168 16.79 4.16 -0.42
C ARG A 168 17.83 4.00 0.69
N ARG A 169 18.10 5.08 1.43
CA ARG A 169 19.06 5.08 2.54
C ARG A 169 18.59 4.13 3.65
N LYS A 170 17.29 4.10 3.93
CA LYS A 170 16.73 3.25 5.00
C LYS A 170 16.65 1.78 4.60
N LEU A 171 16.35 1.47 3.33
CA LEU A 171 16.37 0.09 2.82
C LEU A 171 17.79 -0.48 2.84
N SER A 172 18.80 0.32 2.47
CA SER A 172 20.21 -0.11 2.59
C SER A 172 20.58 -0.45 4.04
N ARG A 173 20.17 0.37 5.01
CA ARG A 173 20.35 0.05 6.44
C ARG A 173 19.61 -1.23 6.85
N ALA A 174 18.34 -1.38 6.45
CA ALA A 174 17.53 -2.55 6.79
C ALA A 174 18.08 -3.84 6.18
N ALA A 175 18.61 -3.82 4.95
CA ALA A 175 19.25 -4.98 4.33
C ALA A 175 20.48 -5.47 5.12
N LEU A 176 21.22 -4.52 5.70
CA LEU A 176 22.45 -4.77 6.45
C LEU A 176 22.24 -4.97 7.96
N ASP A 177 21.01 -4.87 8.47
CA ASP A 177 20.72 -4.96 9.90
C ASP A 177 20.52 -6.42 10.33
N PRO A 178 21.48 -7.04 11.06
CA PRO A 178 21.38 -8.43 11.49
C PRO A 178 20.31 -8.68 12.56
N SER A 179 19.76 -7.63 13.16
CA SER A 179 18.66 -7.77 14.13
C SER A 179 17.31 -8.00 13.45
N LEU A 180 17.22 -7.76 12.14
CA LEU A 180 16.01 -8.01 11.35
C LEU A 180 15.95 -9.46 10.86
N PRO A 181 14.74 -10.05 10.76
CA PRO A 181 14.57 -11.37 10.15
C PRO A 181 15.04 -11.39 8.69
N ASP A 182 15.60 -12.52 8.26
CA ASP A 182 16.12 -12.70 6.90
C ASP A 182 15.14 -12.30 5.78
N PRO A 183 13.83 -12.64 5.85
CA PRO A 183 12.88 -12.19 4.83
C PRO A 183 12.76 -10.67 4.73
N ALA A 184 12.85 -9.94 5.85
CA ALA A 184 12.80 -8.48 5.83
C ALA A 184 14.08 -7.90 5.22
N ARG A 185 15.25 -8.45 5.56
CA ARG A 185 16.54 -8.05 4.98
C ARG A 185 16.57 -8.31 3.47
N PHE A 186 16.09 -9.48 3.05
CA PHE A 186 15.94 -9.87 1.64
C PHE A 186 15.08 -8.86 0.88
N TRP A 187 13.86 -8.58 1.35
CA TRP A 187 12.96 -7.65 0.67
C TRP A 187 13.48 -6.21 0.68
N ALA A 188 14.20 -5.80 1.73
CA ALA A 188 14.87 -4.51 1.74
C ALA A 188 15.91 -4.39 0.61
N ALA A 189 16.74 -5.43 0.43
CA ALA A 189 17.72 -5.49 -0.64
C ALA A 189 17.04 -5.53 -2.02
N ALA A 190 16.06 -6.43 -2.22
CA ALA A 190 15.34 -6.58 -3.49
C ALA A 190 14.68 -5.26 -3.95
N ILE A 191 13.97 -4.57 -3.05
CA ILE A 191 13.35 -3.28 -3.36
C ILE A 191 14.41 -2.20 -3.65
N LEU A 192 15.52 -2.18 -2.89
CA LEU A 192 16.60 -1.22 -3.13
C LEU A 192 17.22 -1.40 -4.52
N LEU A 193 17.47 -2.65 -4.94
CA LEU A 193 18.01 -2.98 -6.26
C LEU A 193 17.02 -2.60 -7.37
N TYR A 194 15.73 -2.90 -7.18
CA TYR A 194 14.68 -2.46 -8.10
C TYR A 194 14.68 -0.92 -8.29
N LEU A 195 14.82 -0.16 -7.20
CA LEU A 195 14.92 1.30 -7.26
C LEU A 195 16.23 1.77 -7.93
N ALA A 196 17.32 1.01 -7.82
CA ALA A 196 18.61 1.33 -8.43
C ALA A 196 18.62 1.17 -9.97
N ARG A 197 17.72 0.36 -10.54
CA ARG A 197 17.60 0.13 -11.99
C ARG A 197 18.95 -0.27 -12.60
N GLY A 198 19.44 0.45 -13.61
CA GLY A 198 20.73 0.16 -14.25
C GLY A 198 21.95 0.22 -13.33
N SER A 199 21.84 0.86 -12.16
CA SER A 199 22.89 0.86 -11.12
C SER A 199 22.76 -0.30 -10.13
N ALA A 200 21.82 -1.23 -10.32
CA ALA A 200 21.60 -2.35 -9.41
C ALA A 200 22.86 -3.22 -9.18
N PRO A 201 23.68 -3.56 -10.21
CA PRO A 201 24.91 -4.33 -9.99
C PRO A 201 25.87 -3.64 -9.00
N GLU A 202 26.13 -2.34 -9.20
CA GLU A 202 27.00 -1.57 -8.31
C GLU A 202 26.43 -1.47 -6.88
N VAL A 203 25.11 -1.33 -6.75
CA VAL A 203 24.45 -1.30 -5.43
C VAL A 203 24.54 -2.66 -4.74
N LEU A 204 24.41 -3.76 -5.48
CA LEU A 204 24.56 -5.12 -4.95
C LEU A 204 25.99 -5.37 -4.46
N ASP A 205 27.00 -5.03 -5.26
CA ASP A 205 28.41 -5.17 -4.90
C ASP A 205 28.73 -4.39 -3.61
N ASN A 206 28.25 -3.15 -3.52
CA ASN A 206 28.41 -2.32 -2.33
C ASN A 206 27.73 -2.92 -1.08
N LEU A 207 26.56 -3.53 -1.24
CA LEU A 207 25.86 -4.20 -0.14
C LEU A 207 26.61 -5.45 0.33
N ILE A 208 27.07 -6.30 -0.59
CA ILE A 208 27.84 -7.51 -0.27
C ILE A 208 29.13 -7.15 0.47
N GLU A 209 29.86 -6.16 -0.04
CA GLU A 209 31.10 -5.68 0.58
C GLU A 209 30.85 -5.09 1.98
N ALA A 210 29.72 -4.39 2.18
CA ALA A 210 29.33 -3.87 3.48
C ALA A 210 28.97 -5.00 4.48
N ASP A 211 28.19 -6.00 4.06
CA ASP A 211 27.76 -7.12 4.92
C ASP A 211 28.96 -8.00 5.32
N ARG A 212 29.89 -8.26 4.40
CA ARG A 212 31.17 -8.93 4.70
C ARG A 212 31.99 -8.19 5.75
N LYS A 213 32.10 -6.86 5.63
CA LYS A 213 32.79 -6.02 6.63
C LYS A 213 32.10 -6.05 7.99
N SER A 214 30.79 -6.29 8.03
CA SER A 214 30.01 -6.45 9.26
C SER A 214 30.15 -7.83 9.90
N GLY A 215 30.80 -8.81 9.23
CA GLY A 215 31.01 -10.15 9.76
C GLY A 215 29.79 -11.07 9.72
N ASN A 216 28.78 -10.74 8.90
CA ASN A 216 27.66 -11.63 8.59
C ASN A 216 28.01 -12.38 7.29
N GLU A 217 28.10 -13.70 7.33
CA GLU A 217 28.52 -14.46 6.13
C GLU A 217 27.38 -14.97 5.22
N ASP A 218 26.11 -14.99 5.64
CA ASP A 218 25.15 -15.88 4.97
C ASP A 218 23.91 -15.25 4.30
N VAL A 219 23.46 -14.05 4.68
CA VAL A 219 22.11 -13.59 4.26
C VAL A 219 22.10 -12.90 2.90
N LEU A 220 23.01 -11.95 2.64
CA LEU A 220 23.04 -11.28 1.32
C LEU A 220 23.61 -12.18 0.22
N PHE A 221 24.33 -13.23 0.58
CA PHE A 221 24.77 -14.25 -0.38
C PHE A 221 23.57 -15.03 -0.96
N SER A 222 22.54 -15.31 -0.15
CA SER A 222 21.30 -15.91 -0.63
C SER A 222 20.52 -14.99 -1.58
N VAL A 223 20.56 -13.67 -1.37
CA VAL A 223 19.99 -12.67 -2.29
C VAL A 223 20.73 -12.74 -3.62
N ALA A 224 22.07 -12.72 -3.61
CA ALA A 224 22.86 -12.84 -4.85
C ALA A 224 22.56 -14.14 -5.60
N HIS A 225 22.47 -15.28 -4.90
CA HIS A 225 22.15 -16.58 -5.50
C HIS A 225 20.72 -16.65 -6.05
N HIS A 226 19.73 -16.09 -5.35
CA HIS A 226 18.34 -16.03 -5.86
C HIS A 226 18.23 -15.09 -7.07
N LEU A 227 19.04 -14.02 -7.13
CA LEU A 227 19.09 -13.12 -8.28
C LEU A 227 19.80 -13.76 -9.49
N GLU A 228 20.73 -14.69 -9.26
CA GLU A 228 21.34 -15.52 -10.31
C GLU A 228 20.40 -16.62 -10.83
N GLU A 229 19.55 -17.19 -9.96
CA GLU A 229 18.52 -18.18 -10.33
C GLU A 229 17.30 -17.58 -11.05
N VAL A 230 17.03 -16.29 -10.85
CA VAL A 230 16.14 -15.54 -11.74
C VAL A 230 16.88 -15.39 -13.07
N GLU A 231 16.77 -16.41 -13.92
CA GLU A 231 17.21 -16.35 -15.31
C GLU A 231 16.74 -15.01 -15.87
N HIS A 232 17.73 -14.16 -16.13
CA HIS A 232 17.60 -12.77 -16.54
C HIS A 232 17.32 -11.69 -15.48
N PHE A 233 18.21 -11.52 -14.50
CA PHE A 233 18.40 -10.23 -13.82
C PHE A 233 18.54 -9.07 -14.83
N ASP A 234 19.17 -9.32 -15.99
CA ASP A 234 19.21 -8.40 -17.13
C ASP A 234 17.81 -8.02 -17.65
N TYR A 235 16.81 -8.91 -17.63
CA TYR A 235 15.43 -8.67 -18.09
C TYR A 235 14.58 -7.94 -17.03
N LEU A 236 14.94 -8.07 -15.75
CA LEU A 236 14.42 -7.22 -14.66
C LEU A 236 14.87 -5.75 -14.88
N ILE A 237 16.11 -5.55 -15.36
CA ILE A 237 16.66 -4.25 -15.76
C ILE A 237 16.15 -3.80 -17.15
N GLN A 238 15.89 -4.71 -18.09
CA GLN A 238 15.41 -4.39 -19.45
C GLN A 238 13.89 -4.11 -19.51
N SER A 239 13.05 -4.85 -18.78
CA SER A 239 11.60 -4.58 -18.74
C SER A 239 11.26 -3.25 -18.03
N THR A 240 12.10 -2.83 -17.07
CA THR A 240 12.00 -1.50 -16.44
C THR A 240 12.40 -0.35 -17.36
N ALA A 241 13.23 -0.60 -18.37
CA ALA A 241 13.62 0.38 -19.38
C ALA A 241 12.59 0.49 -20.53
N ASP A 242 12.00 -0.65 -20.95
CA ASP A 242 11.20 -0.70 -22.17
C ASP A 242 9.67 -0.60 -21.96
N PHE A 243 9.12 -0.93 -20.78
CA PHE A 243 7.65 -1.03 -20.61
C PHE A 243 7.03 -0.38 -19.36
N GLY A 244 7.78 0.21 -18.43
CA GLY A 244 7.19 0.90 -17.27
C GLY A 244 6.35 0.01 -16.34
N TYR A 245 6.44 -1.32 -16.47
CA TYR A 245 5.84 -2.32 -15.61
C TYR A 245 6.83 -3.47 -15.41
N VAL A 246 6.91 -3.96 -14.17
CA VAL A 246 7.47 -5.28 -13.86
C VAL A 246 6.34 -6.11 -13.26
N SER A 247 6.06 -7.26 -13.90
CA SER A 247 5.58 -8.44 -13.18
C SER A 247 6.85 -9.08 -12.61
N LEU A 248 6.89 -9.14 -11.29
CA LEU A 248 7.62 -10.22 -10.66
C LEU A 248 6.62 -11.38 -10.74
N PHE A 249 7.05 -12.45 -11.41
CA PHE A 249 6.33 -13.66 -11.84
C PHE A 249 5.03 -13.49 -12.68
#